data_AF-A0A3N1JCV7-F1
#
_entry.id   AF-A0A3N1JCV7-F1
#
_cell.length_a   1.000
_cell.length_b   1.000
_cell.length_c   1.000
_cell.angle_alpha   90.00
_cell.angle_beta   90.00
_cell.angle_gamma   90.00
#
_symmetry.space_group_name_H-M   'P 1'
#
loop_
_entity.id
_entity.type
_entity.pdbx_description
1 polymer ?
#
loop_
_entity_poly.entity_id
_entity_poly.type
_entity_poly.pdbx_seq_one_letter_code
_entity_poly.pdbx_strand_id
1 'polypeptide(L)'
;MSDAALDRIQTLARSLELSDEYLQGSDEVADRLRRMSVTFGELPKDEPWLRAWLEREHVKAAMLFTAAKTNYRKWSGAPNAEAKQARDSAIRCFEDWKVTLVQNIDAYVASSRTQDVVRAWHASADAFFNNPTNPGSR
;
A
#
# COMPACT_ATOMS: atom_id res chain seq x y z
N MET A 1 7.22 11.85 -21.05
CA MET A 1 7.28 10.44 -20.57
C MET A 1 7.63 10.51 -19.08
N SER A 2 6.93 9.94 -18.09
CA SER A 2 5.77 9.03 -18.08
C SER A 2 4.82 9.32 -16.88
N ASP A 3 4.19 10.49 -16.82
CA ASP A 3 3.19 10.77 -15.77
C ASP A 3 1.97 9.85 -15.88
N ALA A 4 1.67 9.36 -17.08
CA ALA A 4 0.60 8.38 -17.30
C ALA A 4 0.78 7.06 -16.54
N ALA A 5 2.01 6.66 -16.22
CA ALA A 5 2.24 5.48 -15.37
C ALA A 5 1.94 5.80 -13.91
N LEU A 6 2.36 6.96 -13.42
CA LEU A 6 2.06 7.41 -12.05
C LEU A 6 0.57 7.69 -11.85
N ASP A 7 -0.10 8.30 -12.81
CA ASP A 7 -1.55 8.53 -12.82
C ASP A 7 -2.33 7.20 -12.78
N ARG A 8 -1.89 6.20 -13.56
CA ARG A 8 -2.45 4.84 -13.49
C ARG A 8 -2.24 4.20 -12.12
N ILE A 9 -1.05 4.31 -11.54
CA ILE A 9 -0.76 3.79 -10.18
C ILE A 9 -1.65 4.48 -9.15
N GLN A 10 -1.80 5.81 -9.22
CA GLN A 10 -2.67 6.57 -8.34
C GLN A 10 -4.14 6.18 -8.50
N THR A 11 -4.61 6.03 -9.74
CA THR A 11 -5.99 5.60 -10.02
C THR A 11 -6.26 4.22 -9.45
N LEU A 12 -5.35 3.27 -9.68
CA LEU A 12 -5.44 1.93 -9.11
C LEU A 12 -5.43 1.98 -7.59
N ALA A 13 -4.50 2.73 -6.99
CA ALA A 13 -4.40 2.90 -5.55
C ALA A 13 -5.68 3.49 -4.96
N ARG A 14 -6.23 4.58 -5.52
CA ARG A 14 -7.48 5.21 -5.07
C ARG A 14 -8.69 4.28 -5.19
N SER A 15 -8.69 3.38 -6.17
CA SER A 15 -9.74 2.37 -6.36
C SER A 15 -9.62 1.16 -5.43
N LEU A 16 -8.54 1.05 -4.66
CA LEU A 16 -8.45 0.03 -3.61
C LEU A 16 -9.38 0.41 -2.48
N GLU A 17 -10.27 -0.51 -2.15
CA GLU A 17 -11.11 -0.45 -0.96
C GLU A 17 -11.00 -1.80 -0.27
N LEU A 18 -10.73 -1.80 1.04
CA LEU A 18 -10.71 -3.00 1.83
C LEU A 18 -11.93 -3.05 2.74
N SER A 19 -12.85 -3.96 2.45
CA SER A 19 -14.08 -4.21 3.18
C SER A 19 -14.17 -5.67 3.59
N ASP A 20 -15.13 -6.01 4.46
CA ASP A 20 -15.33 -7.38 4.93
C ASP A 20 -15.60 -8.37 3.77
N GLU A 21 -16.27 -7.93 2.71
CA GLU A 21 -16.51 -8.72 1.50
C GLU A 21 -15.20 -9.16 0.81
N TYR A 22 -14.23 -8.24 0.73
CA TYR A 22 -12.90 -8.52 0.20
C TYR A 22 -12.09 -9.48 1.07
N LEU A 23 -12.33 -9.46 2.39
CA LEU A 23 -11.66 -10.35 3.32
C LEU A 23 -12.23 -11.77 3.31
N GLN A 24 -13.51 -11.93 2.95
CA GLN A 24 -14.21 -13.22 2.93
C GLN A 24 -13.79 -14.13 1.76
N GLY A 25 -13.36 -13.58 0.63
CA GLY A 25 -12.95 -14.44 -0.49
C GLY A 25 -12.71 -13.77 -1.84
N SER A 26 -12.97 -12.47 -1.98
CA SER A 26 -12.70 -11.79 -3.25
C SER A 26 -11.19 -11.57 -3.47
N ASP A 27 -10.75 -11.80 -4.70
CA ASP A 27 -9.36 -11.59 -5.15
C ASP A 27 -9.16 -10.20 -5.80
N GLU A 28 -10.19 -9.35 -5.81
CA GLU A 28 -10.18 -8.06 -6.51
C GLU A 28 -9.06 -7.12 -6.02
N VAL A 29 -8.80 -7.10 -4.70
CA VAL A 29 -7.70 -6.33 -4.10
C VAL A 29 -6.34 -6.87 -4.54
N ALA A 30 -6.17 -8.20 -4.56
CA ALA A 30 -4.93 -8.83 -5.00
C ALA A 30 -4.67 -8.58 -6.49
N ASP A 31 -5.70 -8.64 -7.32
CA ASP A 31 -5.62 -8.35 -8.75
C ASP A 31 -5.26 -6.89 -9.02
N ARG A 32 -5.83 -5.93 -8.26
CA ARG A 32 -5.43 -4.52 -8.36
C ARG A 32 -3.99 -4.29 -7.95
N LEU A 33 -3.54 -4.89 -6.83
CA LEU A 33 -2.14 -4.82 -6.42
C LEU A 33 -1.20 -5.39 -7.48
N ARG A 34 -1.58 -6.50 -8.13
CA ARG A 34 -0.81 -7.07 -9.26
C ARG A 34 -0.75 -6.10 -10.44
N ARG A 35 -1.87 -5.47 -10.79
CA ARG A 35 -1.91 -4.45 -11.87
C ARG A 35 -0.98 -3.28 -11.57
N MET A 36 -0.94 -2.80 -10.32
CA MET A 36 0.00 -1.75 -9.91
C MET A 36 1.45 -2.19 -10.14
N SER A 37 1.82 -3.42 -9.75
CA SER A 37 3.19 -3.92 -9.94
C SER A 37 3.60 -4.00 -11.40
N VAL A 38 2.66 -4.36 -12.29
CA VAL A 38 2.91 -4.36 -13.74
C VAL A 38 3.15 -2.94 -14.25
N THR A 39 2.39 -1.96 -13.79
CA THR A 39 2.55 -0.54 -14.17
C THR A 39 3.91 0.02 -13.76
N PHE A 40 4.58 -0.52 -12.74
CA PHE A 40 5.94 -0.09 -12.37
C PHE A 40 6.95 -0.31 -13.50
N GLY A 41 6.72 -1.32 -14.36
CA GLY A 41 7.52 -1.61 -15.55
C GLY A 41 7.52 -0.47 -16.57
N GLU A 42 6.50 0.38 -16.55
CA GLU A 42 6.28 1.48 -17.48
C GLU A 42 6.86 2.82 -16.98
N LEU A 43 7.38 2.87 -15.75
CA LEU A 43 8.05 4.04 -15.19
C LEU A 43 9.35 4.37 -15.93
N PRO A 44 9.81 5.64 -15.88
CA PRO A 44 11.02 6.07 -16.56
C PRO A 44 12.25 5.32 -16.03
N LYS A 45 13.14 4.89 -16.92
CA LYS A 45 14.34 4.12 -16.55
C LYS A 45 15.39 4.97 -15.82
N ASP A 46 15.32 6.28 -15.98
CA ASP A 46 16.16 7.30 -15.34
C ASP A 46 15.69 7.67 -13.92
N GLU A 47 14.54 7.15 -13.46
CA GLU A 47 14.04 7.31 -12.10
C GLU A 47 14.04 5.96 -11.31
N PRO A 48 15.18 5.23 -11.23
CA PRO A 48 15.21 3.90 -10.60
C PRO A 48 14.87 3.93 -9.10
N TRP A 49 15.13 5.04 -8.41
CA TRP A 49 14.77 5.23 -7.00
C TRP A 49 13.26 5.21 -6.76
N LEU A 50 12.48 5.74 -7.70
CA LEU A 50 11.02 5.80 -7.64
C LEU A 50 10.43 4.41 -7.81
N ARG A 51 10.91 3.66 -8.81
CA ARG A 51 10.50 2.25 -9.01
C ARG A 51 10.82 1.43 -7.76
N ALA A 52 12.03 1.53 -7.23
CA ALA A 52 12.43 0.78 -6.04
C ALA A 52 11.55 1.12 -4.81
N TRP A 53 11.13 2.38 -4.66
CA TRP A 53 10.22 2.78 -3.58
C TRP A 53 8.83 2.16 -3.78
N LEU A 54 8.27 2.24 -4.99
CA LEU A 54 6.96 1.69 -5.31
C LEU A 54 6.92 0.16 -5.18
N GLU A 55 7.99 -0.54 -5.54
CA GLU A 55 8.14 -1.98 -5.31
C GLU A 55 8.07 -2.32 -3.81
N ARG A 56 8.72 -1.52 -2.95
CA ARG A 56 8.63 -1.66 -1.49
C ARG A 56 7.21 -1.38 -1.00
N GLU A 57 6.57 -0.31 -1.45
CA GLU A 57 5.18 -0.03 -1.09
C GLU A 57 4.22 -1.14 -1.51
N HIS A 58 4.46 -1.78 -2.66
CA HIS A 58 3.67 -2.93 -3.11
C HIS A 58 3.82 -4.14 -2.18
N VAL A 59 5.05 -4.47 -1.73
CA VAL A 59 5.26 -5.55 -0.75
C VAL A 59 4.58 -5.21 0.58
N LYS A 60 4.69 -3.96 1.05
CA LYS A 60 3.98 -3.49 2.24
C LYS A 60 2.46 -3.64 2.12
N ALA A 61 1.89 -3.27 0.98
CA ALA A 61 0.47 -3.45 0.68
C ALA A 61 0.04 -4.93 0.77
N ALA A 62 0.83 -5.82 0.16
CA ALA A 62 0.57 -7.25 0.18
C ALA A 62 0.62 -7.83 1.61
N MET A 63 1.56 -7.37 2.43
CA MET A 63 1.64 -7.74 3.85
C MET A 63 0.42 -7.25 4.63
N LEU A 64 0.03 -5.98 4.47
CA LEU A 64 -1.14 -5.41 5.14
C LEU A 64 -2.44 -6.15 4.75
N PHE A 65 -2.63 -6.42 3.46
CA PHE A 65 -3.78 -7.18 2.98
C PHE A 65 -3.80 -8.62 3.51
N THR A 66 -2.65 -9.30 3.52
CA THR A 66 -2.52 -10.66 4.06
C THR A 66 -2.79 -10.69 5.57
N ALA A 67 -2.29 -9.71 6.31
CA ALA A 67 -2.54 -9.57 7.75
C ALA A 67 -4.04 -9.32 8.02
N ALA A 68 -4.68 -8.47 7.23
CA ALA A 68 -6.13 -8.22 7.33
C ALA A 68 -6.94 -9.50 7.06
N LYS A 69 -6.64 -10.26 5.99
CA LYS A 69 -7.30 -11.55 5.70
C LYS A 69 -7.07 -12.57 6.82
N THR A 70 -5.86 -12.65 7.36
CA THR A 70 -5.51 -13.60 8.42
C THR A 70 -6.24 -13.26 9.72
N ASN A 71 -6.26 -11.98 10.11
CA ASN A 71 -7.00 -11.50 11.27
C ASN A 71 -8.51 -11.74 11.09
N TYR A 72 -9.05 -11.44 9.92
CA TYR A 72 -10.46 -11.69 9.62
C TYR A 72 -10.82 -13.17 9.80
N ARG A 73 -10.01 -14.09 9.22
CA ARG A 73 -10.23 -15.53 9.35
C ARG A 73 -10.13 -16.03 10.79
N LYS A 74 -9.17 -15.52 11.56
CA LYS A 74 -8.98 -15.89 12.98
C LYS A 74 -10.22 -15.56 13.83
N TRP A 75 -10.89 -14.47 13.50
CA TRP A 75 -12.04 -13.96 14.26
C TRP A 75 -13.39 -14.19 13.58
N SER A 76 -13.42 -14.91 12.46
CA SER A 76 -14.65 -15.25 11.75
C SER A 76 -15.56 -16.09 12.67
N GLY A 77 -16.76 -15.58 12.94
CA GLY A 77 -17.72 -16.23 13.84
C GLY A 77 -17.59 -15.87 15.33
N ALA A 78 -16.66 -14.97 15.71
CA ALA A 78 -16.55 -14.45 17.07
C ALA A 78 -17.23 -13.06 17.19
N PRO A 79 -18.44 -12.95 17.76
CA PRO A 79 -19.18 -11.69 17.84
C PRO A 79 -18.71 -10.80 19.01
N ASN A 80 -17.41 -10.77 19.33
CA ASN A 80 -16.89 -9.98 20.45
C ASN A 80 -16.23 -8.67 19.98
N ALA A 81 -16.13 -7.70 20.88
CA ALA A 81 -15.63 -6.36 20.58
C ALA A 81 -14.16 -6.36 20.12
N GLU A 82 -13.34 -7.25 20.68
CA GLU A 82 -11.91 -7.38 20.34
C GLU A 82 -11.70 -7.84 18.89
N ALA A 83 -12.49 -8.82 18.44
CA ALA A 83 -12.50 -9.29 17.06
C ALA A 83 -12.83 -8.15 16.08
N LYS A 84 -13.87 -7.37 16.39
CA LYS A 84 -14.26 -6.20 15.59
C LYS A 84 -13.15 -5.16 15.58
N GLN A 85 -12.58 -4.82 16.74
CA GLN A 85 -11.50 -3.84 16.85
C GLN A 85 -10.26 -4.26 16.06
N ALA A 86 -9.85 -5.53 16.14
CA ALA A 86 -8.70 -6.04 15.40
C ALA A 86 -8.92 -5.96 13.87
N ARG A 87 -10.13 -6.26 13.40
CA ARG A 87 -10.52 -6.14 11.99
C ARG A 87 -10.53 -4.68 11.53
N ASP A 88 -11.21 -3.81 12.25
CA ASP A 88 -11.31 -2.38 11.94
C ASP A 88 -9.91 -1.73 11.94
N SER A 89 -9.03 -2.15 12.86
CA SER A 89 -7.63 -1.71 12.88
C SER A 89 -6.85 -2.17 11.66
N ALA A 90 -7.02 -3.41 11.20
CA ALA A 90 -6.32 -3.91 10.02
C ALA A 90 -6.78 -3.23 8.73
N ILE A 91 -8.09 -3.00 8.59
CA ILE A 91 -8.67 -2.22 7.48
C ILE A 91 -8.10 -0.80 7.50
N ARG A 92 -8.13 -0.14 8.67
CA ARG A 92 -7.59 1.22 8.83
C ARG A 92 -6.12 1.31 8.42
N CYS A 93 -5.27 0.38 8.85
CA CYS A 93 -3.85 0.38 8.45
C CYS A 93 -3.65 0.30 6.92
N PHE A 94 -4.49 -0.47 6.21
CA PHE A 94 -4.44 -0.55 4.76
C PHE A 94 -4.92 0.75 4.10
N GLU A 95 -6.00 1.34 4.60
CA GLU A 95 -6.52 2.62 4.12
C GLU A 95 -5.54 3.78 4.37
N ASP A 96 -4.91 3.84 5.53
CA ASP A 96 -3.90 4.85 5.86
C ASP A 96 -2.65 4.73 4.96
N TRP A 97 -2.24 3.49 4.65
CA TRP A 97 -1.19 3.23 3.66
C TRP A 97 -1.58 3.76 2.28
N LYS A 98 -2.80 3.44 1.80
CA LYS A 98 -3.32 3.91 0.50
C LYS A 98 -3.28 5.43 0.39
N VAL A 99 -3.77 6.13 1.42
CA VAL A 99 -3.77 7.60 1.49
C VAL A 99 -2.33 8.13 1.42
N THR A 100 -1.42 7.57 2.23
CA THR A 100 -0.02 7.99 2.27
C THR A 100 0.69 7.76 0.92
N LEU A 101 0.45 6.62 0.27
CA LEU A 101 0.99 6.31 -1.06
C LEU A 101 0.57 7.36 -2.09
N VAL A 102 -0.73 7.65 -2.17
CA VAL A 102 -1.28 8.63 -3.12
C VAL A 102 -0.68 10.01 -2.88
N GLN A 103 -0.63 10.45 -1.61
CA GLN A 103 -0.04 11.73 -1.22
C GLN A 103 1.44 11.83 -1.59
N ASN A 104 2.21 10.77 -1.39
CA ASN A 104 3.63 10.76 -1.75
C ASN A 104 3.82 10.77 -3.28
N ILE A 105 2.96 10.11 -4.05
CA ILE A 105 3.02 10.21 -5.52
C ILE A 105 2.66 11.64 -5.97
N ASP A 106 1.61 12.25 -5.40
CA ASP A 106 1.24 13.64 -5.70
C ASP A 106 2.40 14.60 -5.37
N ALA A 107 3.03 14.42 -4.21
CA ALA A 107 4.20 15.20 -3.80
C ALA A 107 5.41 14.98 -4.73
N TYR A 108 5.64 13.74 -5.19
CA TYR A 108 6.71 13.43 -6.13
C TYR A 108 6.50 14.13 -7.47
N VAL A 109 5.30 14.06 -8.03
CA VAL A 109 4.93 14.72 -9.29
C VAL A 109 5.11 16.23 -9.20
N ALA A 110 4.78 16.83 -8.05
CA ALA A 110 4.95 18.26 -7.81
C ALA A 110 6.39 18.70 -7.46
N SER A 111 7.34 17.76 -7.33
CA SER A 111 8.71 18.03 -6.85
C SER A 111 9.75 18.13 -7.98
N SER A 112 11.03 18.23 -7.59
CA SER A 112 12.17 18.09 -8.50
C SER A 112 12.41 16.65 -9.00
N ARG A 113 11.62 15.69 -8.53
CA ARG A 113 11.63 14.26 -8.94
C ARG A 113 12.96 13.55 -8.72
N THR A 114 13.80 14.02 -7.80
CA THR A 114 15.09 13.41 -7.51
C THR A 114 15.00 12.28 -6.48
N GLN A 115 16.08 11.51 -6.35
CA GLN A 115 16.23 10.49 -5.30
C GLN A 115 16.04 11.08 -3.89
N ASP A 116 16.41 12.33 -3.67
CA ASP A 116 16.33 12.96 -2.35
C ASP A 116 14.88 13.14 -1.88
N VAL A 117 13.97 13.39 -2.82
CA VAL A 117 12.54 13.52 -2.54
C VAL A 117 11.99 12.23 -1.94
N VAL A 118 12.35 11.07 -2.49
CA VAL A 118 11.83 9.77 -2.05
C VAL A 118 12.59 9.17 -0.87
N ARG A 119 13.73 9.75 -0.47
CA ARG A 119 14.66 9.16 0.50
C ARG A 119 13.98 8.87 1.85
N ALA A 120 13.22 9.84 2.36
CA ALA A 120 12.51 9.68 3.64
C ALA A 120 11.39 8.62 3.55
N TRP A 121 10.73 8.51 2.39
CA TRP A 121 9.67 7.52 2.17
C TRP A 121 10.23 6.11 2.07
N HIS A 122 11.36 5.95 1.39
CA HIS A 122 12.14 4.71 1.39
C HIS A 122 12.51 4.26 2.79
N ALA A 123 13.04 5.16 3.62
CA ALA A 123 13.37 4.85 5.01
C ALA A 123 12.14 4.43 5.82
N SER A 124 10.98 5.06 5.59
CA SER A 124 9.72 4.66 6.23
C SER A 124 9.24 3.28 5.78
N ALA A 125 9.36 2.97 4.49
CA ALA A 125 9.05 1.63 3.96
C ALA A 125 9.98 0.56 4.55
N ASP A 126 11.29 0.84 4.65
CA ASP A 126 12.27 -0.07 5.25
C ASP A 126 12.03 -0.28 6.74
N ALA A 127 11.67 0.77 7.48
CA ALA A 127 11.31 0.67 8.89
C ALA A 127 10.12 -0.27 9.12
N PHE A 128 9.11 -0.22 8.23
CA PHE A 128 7.98 -1.16 8.27
C PHE A 128 8.43 -2.61 8.08
N PHE A 129 9.38 -2.90 7.17
CA PHE A 129 9.86 -4.27 6.98
C PHE A 129 10.67 -4.80 8.17
N ASN A 130 11.41 -3.92 8.84
CA ASN A 130 12.17 -4.28 10.04
C ASN A 130 11.26 -4.46 11.25
N ASN A 131 10.12 -3.75 11.30
CA ASN A 131 9.15 -3.87 12.38
C ASN A 131 7.69 -3.69 11.88
N PRO A 132 7.08 -4.74 11.32
CA PRO A 132 5.76 -4.63 10.70
C PRO A 132 4.62 -4.45 11.71
N THR A 133 4.87 -4.67 13.01
CA THR A 133 3.89 -4.46 14.09
C THR A 133 3.96 -3.05 14.69
N ASN A 134 4.99 -2.27 14.37
CA ASN A 134 5.12 -0.88 14.78
C ASN A 134 5.65 -0.05 13.59
N PRO A 135 4.78 0.40 12.66
CA PRO A 135 5.14 1.02 11.37
C PRO A 135 5.93 2.33 11.42
N GLY A 136 6.47 2.71 12.57
CA GLY A 136 6.96 4.04 12.88
C GLY A 136 5.88 4.80 13.64
N SER A 137 6.07 4.92 14.95
CA SER A 137 5.46 5.97 15.76
C SER A 137 5.66 7.31 15.03
N ARG A 138 4.56 7.87 14.52
CA ARG A 138 4.51 9.27 14.08
C ARG A 138 4.54 10.17 15.30
#